data_AF-A0AAU9P8C4-F1
#
_entry.id   AF-A0AAU9P8C4-F1
#
_cell.length_a   1.000
_cell.length_b   1.000
_cell.length_c   1.000
_cell.angle_alpha   90.00
_cell.angle_beta   90.00
_cell.angle_gamma   90.00
#
_symmetry.space_group_name_H-M   'P 1'
#
loop_
_entity.id
_entity.type
_entity.pdbx_description
1 polymer ?
#
loop_
_entity_poly.entity_id
_entity_poly.type
_entity_poly.pdbx_seq_one_letter_code
_entity_poly.pdbx_strand_id
1 'polypeptide(L)'
;MDDMYKSEDVTFAPIRIIQLVYNSGDVKGPQIQAFNLPNDERIVKDRGTSMVMLKNVSEAKFNLILQPITDLIIIEEQRELVNFDSFFTHTICHECCHGIGPHTITLPSGEKSTVRLELQELHTTLEEAKADIVGLWALNFLISKDLLPKSLVKSIYVSFLASCFRTARFGLEEVHSKGQALQFNWLLEKGAYVLHPDETFSVDFENIEGAVESLSREILTIQAKGDKDSAQKLLEKYGQMTKPLL
;
A
#
# COMPACT_ATOMS: atom_id res chain seq x y z
N MET A 1 -15.72 4.31 -5.85
CA MET A 1 -15.95 3.45 -7.02
C MET A 1 -17.44 3.17 -7.13
N ASP A 2 -17.97 3.02 -8.34
CA ASP A 2 -19.38 2.67 -8.55
C ASP A 2 -19.70 1.30 -7.98
N ASP A 3 -20.92 1.13 -7.46
CA ASP A 3 -21.33 -0.11 -6.78
C ASP A 3 -21.21 -1.35 -7.66
N MET A 4 -21.41 -1.19 -8.98
CA MET A 4 -21.30 -2.28 -9.96
C MET A 4 -19.91 -2.94 -10.04
N TYR A 5 -18.87 -2.28 -9.53
CA TYR A 5 -17.50 -2.81 -9.53
C TYR A 5 -17.08 -3.42 -8.19
N LYS A 6 -17.94 -3.35 -7.17
CA LYS A 6 -17.65 -3.93 -5.85
C LYS A 6 -17.84 -5.45 -5.92
N SER A 7 -16.85 -6.19 -5.45
CA SER A 7 -16.95 -7.65 -5.30
C SER A 7 -18.00 -7.99 -4.26
N GLU A 8 -18.95 -8.88 -4.60
CA GLU A 8 -19.98 -9.35 -3.67
C GLU A 8 -19.46 -10.48 -2.76
N ASP A 9 -18.52 -11.27 -3.27
CA ASP A 9 -17.87 -12.36 -2.53
C ASP A 9 -16.48 -11.93 -2.06
N VAL A 10 -16.30 -11.80 -0.74
CA VAL A 10 -14.98 -11.55 -0.12
C VAL A 10 -14.53 -12.81 0.61
N THR A 11 -13.35 -13.32 0.26
CA THR A 11 -12.77 -14.48 0.92
C THR A 11 -11.84 -14.01 2.03
N PHE A 12 -12.08 -14.47 3.26
CA PHE A 12 -11.24 -14.13 4.41
C PHE A 12 -10.02 -15.05 4.50
N ALA A 13 -8.84 -14.46 4.70
CA ALA A 13 -7.62 -15.18 5.03
C ALA A 13 -7.35 -15.11 6.55
N PRO A 14 -7.18 -16.23 7.27
CA PRO A 14 -6.64 -16.22 8.62
C PRO A 14 -5.35 -15.38 8.72
N ILE A 15 -5.36 -14.42 9.63
CA ILE A 15 -4.18 -13.62 10.00
C ILE A 15 -3.42 -14.34 11.11
N ARG A 16 -2.09 -14.42 10.98
CA ARG A 16 -1.18 -14.99 11.96
C ARG A 16 -0.03 -14.03 12.20
N ILE A 17 0.20 -13.65 13.45
CA ILE A 17 1.36 -12.84 13.84
C ILE A 17 2.35 -13.77 14.53
N ILE A 18 3.56 -13.87 13.99
CA ILE A 18 4.59 -14.79 14.49
C ILE A 18 5.92 -14.06 14.75
N GLN A 19 6.79 -14.70 15.54
CA GLN A 19 8.19 -14.33 15.64
C GLN A 19 9.02 -15.30 14.79
N LEU A 20 9.76 -14.76 13.83
CA LEU A 20 10.63 -15.54 12.97
C LEU A 20 11.87 -16.00 13.77
N VAL A 21 12.05 -17.31 13.89
CA VAL A 21 13.25 -17.93 14.50
C VAL A 21 14.32 -18.22 13.44
N TYR A 22 13.89 -18.68 12.25
CA TYR A 22 14.77 -19.06 11.16
C TYR A 22 14.01 -19.05 9.82
N ASN A 23 14.66 -18.60 8.75
CA ASN A 23 14.23 -18.75 7.36
C ASN A 23 15.40 -19.15 6.46
N SER A 24 15.11 -19.80 5.33
CA SER A 24 16.11 -20.27 4.37
C SER A 24 15.49 -20.46 2.98
N GLY A 25 16.31 -20.63 1.95
CA GLY A 25 15.85 -20.85 0.58
C GLY A 25 15.69 -19.54 -0.17
N ASP A 26 14.49 -19.27 -0.69
CA ASP A 26 14.19 -18.06 -1.46
C ASP A 26 13.99 -16.83 -0.54
N VAL A 27 15.05 -16.50 0.20
CA VAL A 27 15.15 -15.33 1.09
C VAL A 27 16.17 -14.33 0.56
N LYS A 28 16.35 -14.28 -0.76
CA LYS A 28 17.31 -13.37 -1.42
C LYS A 28 16.76 -11.94 -1.42
N GLY A 29 17.59 -10.97 -1.03
CA GLY A 29 17.21 -9.56 -1.02
C GLY A 29 16.71 -9.07 0.35
N PRO A 30 15.91 -7.98 0.40
CA PRO A 30 15.34 -7.47 1.64
C PRO A 30 14.52 -8.56 2.34
N GLN A 31 14.70 -8.71 3.66
CA GLN A 31 13.89 -9.66 4.43
C GLN A 31 12.40 -9.36 4.27
N ILE A 32 11.60 -10.39 4.00
CA ILE A 32 10.13 -10.27 3.92
C ILE A 32 9.55 -9.89 5.29
N GLN A 33 8.44 -9.15 5.29
CA GLN A 33 7.74 -8.74 6.52
C GLN A 33 6.44 -9.49 6.72
N ALA A 34 5.81 -9.87 5.62
CA ALA A 34 4.60 -10.66 5.59
C ALA A 34 4.62 -11.53 4.34
N PHE A 35 3.76 -12.54 4.33
CA PHE A 35 3.45 -13.32 3.14
C PHE A 35 2.04 -13.89 3.24
N ASN A 36 1.41 -14.06 2.09
CA ASN A 36 0.10 -14.68 1.96
C ASN A 36 0.22 -15.94 1.09
N LEU A 37 -0.11 -17.11 1.64
CA LEU A 37 0.09 -18.41 0.97
C LEU A 37 -1.11 -19.33 1.18
N PRO A 38 -1.37 -20.29 0.27
CA PRO A 38 -0.56 -20.67 -0.89
C PRO A 38 -0.87 -19.84 -2.15
N ASN A 39 0.02 -19.92 -3.16
CA ASN A 39 -0.15 -19.27 -4.47
C ASN A 39 -0.98 -20.09 -5.48
N ASP A 40 -1.28 -21.37 -5.22
CA ASP A 40 -2.07 -22.21 -6.14
C ASP A 40 -3.54 -21.75 -6.11
N GLU A 41 -3.99 -21.10 -7.18
CA GLU A 41 -5.33 -20.54 -7.34
C GLU A 41 -6.47 -21.56 -7.05
N ARG A 42 -6.24 -22.86 -7.31
CA ARG A 42 -7.23 -23.90 -7.00
C ARG A 42 -7.37 -24.09 -5.49
N ILE A 43 -6.24 -24.12 -4.77
CA ILE A 43 -6.25 -24.25 -3.30
C ILE A 43 -6.81 -22.98 -2.68
N VAL A 44 -6.45 -21.81 -3.20
CA VAL A 44 -7.03 -20.53 -2.74
C VAL A 44 -8.55 -20.54 -2.86
N LYS A 45 -9.09 -21.01 -4.01
CA LYS A 45 -10.54 -21.11 -4.21
C LYS A 45 -11.21 -22.09 -3.25
N ASP A 46 -10.60 -23.25 -3.01
CA ASP A 46 -11.23 -24.34 -2.23
C ASP A 46 -11.04 -24.18 -0.71
N ARG A 47 -9.95 -23.54 -0.28
CA ARG A 47 -9.47 -23.53 1.12
C ARG A 47 -9.05 -22.16 1.65
N GLY A 48 -8.98 -21.14 0.78
CA GLY A 48 -8.47 -19.81 1.14
C GLY A 48 -6.96 -19.76 1.28
N THR A 49 -6.47 -18.66 1.84
CA THR A 49 -5.05 -18.41 2.11
C THR A 49 -4.81 -18.17 3.60
N SER A 50 -3.54 -18.14 4.02
CA SER A 50 -3.11 -17.70 5.34
C SER A 50 -2.12 -16.56 5.20
N MET A 51 -2.43 -15.47 5.87
CA MET A 51 -1.63 -14.26 5.94
C MET A 51 -0.74 -14.31 7.20
N VAL A 52 0.57 -14.31 7.01
CA VAL A 52 1.54 -14.43 8.10
C VAL A 52 2.35 -13.15 8.19
N MET A 53 2.36 -12.54 9.36
CA MET A 53 3.11 -11.32 9.69
C MET A 53 4.33 -11.68 10.57
N LEU A 54 5.52 -11.26 10.17
CA LEU A 54 6.77 -11.50 10.88
C LEU A 54 7.11 -10.33 11.80
N LYS A 55 6.51 -10.32 13.00
CA LYS A 55 6.53 -9.15 13.89
C LYS A 55 7.95 -8.68 14.24
N ASN A 56 8.83 -9.59 14.64
CA ASN A 56 10.21 -9.25 15.02
C ASN A 56 11.04 -8.72 13.85
N VAL A 57 10.74 -9.15 12.61
CA VAL A 57 11.38 -8.60 11.41
C VAL A 57 10.88 -7.19 11.13
N SER A 58 9.58 -6.96 11.25
CA SER A 58 8.98 -5.62 11.14
C SER A 58 9.53 -4.67 12.22
N GLU A 59 9.66 -5.12 13.48
CA GLU A 59 10.26 -4.34 14.57
C GLU A 59 11.70 -3.95 14.24
N ALA A 60 12.51 -4.89 13.72
CA ALA A 60 13.87 -4.60 13.31
C ALA A 60 13.94 -3.58 12.17
N LYS A 61 13.09 -3.71 11.14
CA LYS A 61 13.03 -2.72 10.04
C LYS A 61 12.55 -1.36 10.52
N PHE A 62 11.58 -1.32 11.41
CA PHE A 62 11.11 -0.08 11.99
C PHE A 62 12.23 0.64 12.75
N ASN A 63 12.88 -0.05 13.69
CA ASN A 63 13.91 0.54 14.55
C ASN A 63 15.21 0.88 13.80
N LEU A 64 15.67 0.01 12.90
CA LEU A 64 16.98 0.16 12.26
C LEU A 64 16.94 0.90 10.92
N ILE A 65 15.75 1.07 10.32
CA ILE A 65 15.60 1.68 8.99
C ILE A 65 14.60 2.83 9.02
N LEU A 66 13.36 2.59 9.47
CA LEU A 66 12.32 3.62 9.39
C LEU A 66 12.55 4.78 10.34
N GLN A 67 13.01 4.52 11.57
CA GLN A 67 13.30 5.57 12.53
C GLN A 67 14.45 6.50 12.08
N PRO A 68 15.62 5.98 11.66
CA PRO A 68 16.67 6.84 11.09
C PRO A 68 16.24 7.64 9.86
N ILE A 69 15.33 7.11 9.04
CA ILE A 69 14.73 7.85 7.93
C ILE A 69 13.87 8.99 8.47
N THR A 70 13.01 8.71 9.45
CA THR A 70 12.10 9.69 10.07
C THR A 70 12.84 10.92 10.59
N ASP A 71 13.97 10.72 11.27
CA ASP A 71 14.78 11.80 11.81
C ASP A 71 15.35 12.75 10.74
N LEU A 72 15.50 12.27 9.50
CA LEU A 72 16.05 13.04 8.39
C LEU A 72 14.97 13.74 7.57
N ILE A 73 13.82 13.10 7.36
CA ILE A 73 12.85 13.51 6.35
C ILE A 73 11.51 13.97 6.90
N ILE A 74 11.19 13.74 8.17
CA ILE A 74 9.93 14.20 8.75
C ILE A 74 10.20 15.47 9.58
N ILE A 75 9.35 16.48 9.45
CA ILE A 75 9.43 17.70 10.25
C ILE A 75 9.30 17.37 11.74
N GLU A 76 10.04 18.08 12.60
CA GLU A 76 10.15 17.80 14.04
C GLU A 76 8.78 17.60 14.72
N GLU A 77 7.80 18.46 14.42
CA GLU A 77 6.47 18.45 15.04
C GLU A 77 5.65 17.19 14.74
N GLN A 78 6.00 16.44 13.68
CA GLN A 78 5.31 15.21 13.30
C GLN A 78 6.10 13.95 13.59
N ARG A 79 7.38 14.02 13.99
CA ARG A 79 8.22 12.82 14.21
C ARG A 79 7.64 11.86 15.24
N GLU A 80 7.06 12.37 16.32
CA GLU A 80 6.42 11.54 17.37
C GLU A 80 5.20 10.75 16.86
N LEU A 81 4.63 11.14 15.71
CA LEU A 81 3.54 10.41 15.07
C LEU A 81 4.04 9.18 14.31
N VAL A 82 5.35 9.02 14.11
CA VAL A 82 5.91 7.79 13.53
C VAL A 82 6.09 6.74 14.62
N ASN A 83 5.25 5.70 14.59
CA ASN A 83 5.28 4.62 15.59
C ASN A 83 5.10 3.24 14.97
N PHE A 84 5.57 2.23 15.70
CA PHE A 84 5.56 0.84 15.23
C PHE A 84 4.14 0.32 15.01
N ASP A 85 3.21 0.67 15.90
CA ASP A 85 1.83 0.20 15.80
C ASP A 85 1.17 0.67 14.50
N SER A 86 1.40 1.91 14.08
CA SER A 86 0.87 2.46 12.83
C SER A 86 1.51 1.82 11.60
N PHE A 87 2.84 1.66 11.62
CA PHE A 87 3.58 0.97 10.57
C PHE A 87 3.11 -0.49 10.39
N PHE A 88 2.99 -1.22 11.49
CA PHE A 88 2.59 -2.63 11.48
C PHE A 88 1.11 -2.79 11.14
N THR A 89 0.24 -1.92 11.66
CA THR A 89 -1.20 -1.91 11.34
C THR A 89 -1.45 -1.60 9.88
N HIS A 90 -0.72 -0.67 9.28
CA HIS A 90 -0.76 -0.43 7.82
C HIS A 90 -0.32 -1.67 7.04
N THR A 91 0.76 -2.33 7.45
CA THR A 91 1.22 -3.57 6.79
C THR A 91 0.14 -4.67 6.85
N ILE A 92 -0.52 -4.86 8.00
CA ILE A 92 -1.63 -5.82 8.12
C ILE A 92 -2.77 -5.45 7.18
N CYS A 93 -3.14 -4.17 7.13
CA CYS A 93 -4.24 -3.69 6.31
C CYS A 93 -3.92 -3.77 4.81
N HIS A 94 -2.68 -3.49 4.41
CA HIS A 94 -2.17 -3.69 3.06
C HIS A 94 -2.43 -5.13 2.59
N GLU A 95 -2.02 -6.12 3.39
CA GLU A 95 -2.23 -7.54 3.07
C GLU A 95 -3.72 -7.92 2.98
N CYS A 96 -4.57 -7.31 3.84
CA CYS A 96 -6.02 -7.49 3.75
C CYS A 96 -6.58 -6.86 2.46
N CYS A 97 -6.04 -5.71 2.05
CA CYS A 97 -6.46 -4.97 0.87
C CYS A 97 -6.04 -5.64 -0.44
N HIS A 98 -5.05 -6.55 -0.46
CA HIS A 98 -4.87 -7.45 -1.60
C HIS A 98 -6.14 -8.25 -1.88
N GLY A 99 -6.80 -8.80 -0.86
CA GLY A 99 -8.03 -9.59 -1.01
C GLY A 99 -9.30 -8.78 -1.31
N ILE A 100 -9.22 -7.45 -1.40
CA ILE A 100 -10.37 -6.56 -1.60
C ILE A 100 -10.22 -5.79 -2.92
N GLY A 101 -11.35 -5.54 -3.59
CA GLY A 101 -11.40 -4.84 -4.86
C GLY A 101 -11.52 -5.78 -6.06
N PRO A 102 -11.47 -5.24 -7.29
CA PRO A 102 -11.67 -6.00 -8.51
C PRO A 102 -10.58 -7.05 -8.71
N HIS A 103 -10.98 -8.29 -8.99
CA HIS A 103 -10.06 -9.38 -9.36
C HIS A 103 -10.53 -10.06 -10.63
N THR A 104 -11.75 -10.61 -10.57
CA THR A 104 -12.53 -11.01 -11.74
C THR A 104 -13.35 -9.80 -12.17
N ILE A 105 -13.27 -9.43 -13.44
CA ILE A 105 -13.91 -8.23 -13.98
C ILE A 105 -14.76 -8.58 -15.19
N THR A 106 -15.68 -7.66 -15.51
CA THR A 106 -16.43 -7.69 -16.77
C THR A 106 -15.94 -6.51 -17.58
N LEU A 107 -15.34 -6.79 -18.74
CA LEU A 107 -14.82 -5.76 -19.63
C LEU A 107 -15.98 -4.90 -20.15
N PRO A 108 -15.70 -3.67 -20.65
CA PRO A 108 -16.72 -2.86 -21.32
C PRO A 108 -17.42 -3.58 -22.49
N SER A 109 -16.78 -4.60 -23.09
CA SER A 109 -17.36 -5.47 -24.11
C SER A 109 -18.40 -6.47 -23.58
N GLY A 110 -18.50 -6.65 -22.26
CA GLY A 110 -19.34 -7.64 -21.59
C GLY A 110 -18.64 -8.98 -21.32
N GLU A 111 -17.40 -9.17 -21.80
CA GLU A 111 -16.63 -10.39 -21.58
C GLU A 111 -16.08 -10.48 -20.15
N LYS A 112 -15.99 -11.69 -19.60
CA LYS A 112 -15.36 -11.95 -18.30
C LYS A 112 -13.85 -12.09 -18.47
N SER A 113 -13.09 -11.37 -17.65
CA SER A 113 -11.63 -11.47 -17.59
C SER A 113 -11.13 -11.29 -16.14
N THR A 114 -9.83 -11.13 -15.97
CA THR A 114 -9.21 -10.77 -14.68
C THR A 114 -8.35 -9.53 -14.82
N VAL A 115 -8.22 -8.76 -13.74
CA VAL A 115 -7.36 -7.56 -13.71
C VAL A 115 -5.93 -7.88 -14.14
N ARG A 116 -5.40 -9.02 -13.68
CA ARG A 116 -4.06 -9.49 -14.04
C ARG A 116 -3.88 -9.75 -15.53
N LEU A 117 -4.87 -10.37 -16.18
CA LEU A 117 -4.81 -10.66 -17.61
C LEU A 117 -4.83 -9.38 -18.45
N GLU A 118 -5.64 -8.40 -18.06
CA GLU A 118 -5.77 -7.14 -18.81
C GLU A 118 -4.60 -6.18 -18.59
N LEU A 119 -4.12 -6.04 -17.34
CA LEU A 119 -3.04 -5.10 -17.02
C LEU A 119 -1.64 -5.64 -17.31
N GLN A 120 -1.49 -6.96 -17.46
CA GLN A 120 -0.25 -7.63 -17.87
C GLN A 120 0.95 -7.19 -17.00
N GLU A 121 2.02 -6.68 -17.59
CA GLU A 121 3.24 -6.24 -16.89
C GLU A 121 3.00 -5.10 -15.90
N LEU A 122 1.89 -4.37 -16.00
CA LEU A 122 1.54 -3.26 -15.11
C LEU A 122 0.79 -3.74 -13.87
N HIS A 123 0.26 -4.97 -13.89
CA HIS A 123 -0.59 -5.51 -12.84
C HIS A 123 0.09 -5.42 -11.47
N THR A 124 1.29 -6.00 -11.34
CA THR A 124 1.94 -6.11 -10.02
C THR A 124 2.21 -4.76 -9.39
N THR A 125 2.76 -3.81 -10.16
CA THR A 125 3.02 -2.46 -9.64
C THR A 125 1.73 -1.75 -9.19
N LEU A 126 0.66 -1.87 -9.98
CA LEU A 126 -0.61 -1.21 -9.67
C LEU A 126 -1.33 -1.89 -8.50
N GLU A 127 -1.21 -3.21 -8.39
CA GLU A 127 -1.80 -3.98 -7.29
C GLU A 127 -1.14 -3.68 -5.95
N GLU A 128 0.18 -3.51 -5.90
CA GLU A 128 0.89 -3.04 -4.70
C GLU A 128 0.45 -1.62 -4.32
N ALA A 129 0.40 -0.71 -5.30
CA ALA A 129 -0.08 0.66 -5.06
C ALA A 129 -1.53 0.68 -4.56
N LYS A 130 -2.39 -0.21 -5.07
CA LYS A 130 -3.76 -0.41 -4.60
C LYS A 130 -3.77 -0.85 -3.14
N ALA A 131 -3.03 -1.91 -2.80
CA ALA A 131 -3.02 -2.47 -1.46
C ALA A 131 -2.58 -1.44 -0.41
N ASP A 132 -1.55 -0.65 -0.71
CA ASP A 132 -1.08 0.43 0.17
C ASP A 132 -2.13 1.55 0.36
N ILE A 133 -2.60 2.16 -0.73
CA ILE A 133 -3.44 3.37 -0.66
C ILE A 133 -4.87 3.03 -0.19
N VAL A 134 -5.41 1.89 -0.64
CA VAL A 134 -6.70 1.40 -0.15
C VAL A 134 -6.56 0.94 1.30
N GLY A 135 -5.38 0.45 1.72
CA GLY A 135 -5.06 0.18 3.11
C GLY A 135 -5.20 1.43 4.00
N LEU A 136 -4.66 2.58 3.56
CA LEU A 136 -4.84 3.85 4.26
C LEU A 136 -6.31 4.27 4.33
N TRP A 137 -7.05 4.14 3.21
CA TRP A 137 -8.48 4.44 3.17
C TRP A 137 -9.27 3.53 4.12
N ALA A 138 -8.99 2.23 4.11
CA ALA A 138 -9.66 1.23 4.92
C ALA A 138 -9.39 1.43 6.41
N LEU A 139 -8.16 1.78 6.79
CA LEU A 139 -7.84 2.12 8.18
C LEU A 139 -8.61 3.33 8.67
N ASN A 140 -8.68 4.41 7.88
CA ASN A 140 -9.51 5.57 8.24
C ASN A 140 -10.99 5.19 8.36
N PHE A 141 -11.50 4.36 7.44
CA PHE A 141 -12.84 3.81 7.53
C PHE A 141 -13.08 3.01 8.83
N LEU A 142 -12.17 2.11 9.20
CA LEU A 142 -12.27 1.31 10.43
C LEU A 142 -12.24 2.20 11.68
N ILE A 143 -11.41 3.25 11.69
CA ILE A 143 -11.38 4.24 12.78
C ILE A 143 -12.70 5.01 12.86
N SER A 144 -13.28 5.41 11.71
CA SER A 144 -14.58 6.09 11.65
C SER A 144 -15.75 5.24 12.16
N LYS A 145 -15.57 3.92 12.19
CA LYS A 145 -16.52 2.94 12.74
C LYS A 145 -16.23 2.56 14.20
N ASP A 146 -15.30 3.27 14.85
CA ASP A 146 -14.84 3.01 16.21
C ASP A 146 -14.30 1.56 16.40
N LEU A 147 -13.82 0.92 15.31
CA LEU A 147 -13.20 -0.41 15.34
C LEU A 147 -11.70 -0.34 15.62
N LEU A 148 -11.09 0.83 15.45
CA LEU A 148 -9.69 1.13 15.76
C LEU A 148 -9.59 2.46 16.54
N PRO A 149 -8.56 2.65 17.38
CA PRO A 149 -8.40 3.88 18.16
C PRO A 149 -8.26 5.13 17.27
N LYS A 150 -8.97 6.21 17.63
CA LYS A 150 -8.86 7.52 16.95
C LYS A 150 -7.48 8.15 17.03
N SER A 151 -6.66 7.75 18.00
CA SER A 151 -5.27 8.18 18.11
C SER A 151 -4.42 7.74 16.92
N LEU A 152 -4.85 6.72 16.15
CA LEU A 152 -4.08 6.20 15.01
C LEU A 152 -4.20 7.04 13.74
N VAL A 153 -5.22 7.89 13.58
CA VAL A 153 -5.50 8.58 12.31
C VAL A 153 -4.27 9.32 11.79
N LYS A 154 -3.69 10.20 12.62
CA LYS A 154 -2.53 10.99 12.23
C LYS A 154 -1.27 10.13 12.07
N SER A 155 -1.05 9.20 13.00
CA SER A 155 0.17 8.39 13.01
C SER A 155 0.26 7.41 11.85
N ILE A 156 -0.87 6.90 11.35
CA ILE A 156 -0.92 6.07 10.15
C ILE A 156 -0.38 6.84 8.94
N TYR A 157 -0.86 8.07 8.71
CA TYR A 157 -0.43 8.87 7.57
C TYR A 157 1.04 9.29 7.66
N VAL A 158 1.50 9.75 8.83
CA VAL A 158 2.90 10.19 9.00
C VAL A 158 3.86 8.99 8.94
N SER A 159 3.51 7.86 9.56
CA SER A 159 4.31 6.63 9.45
C SER A 159 4.38 6.11 8.01
N PHE A 160 3.29 6.24 7.26
CA PHE A 160 3.27 5.86 5.85
C PHE A 160 4.13 6.78 4.99
N LEU A 161 4.05 8.11 5.19
CA LEU A 161 4.96 9.08 4.55
C LEU A 161 6.43 8.70 4.78
N ALA A 162 6.81 8.40 6.03
CA ALA A 162 8.17 7.96 6.32
C ALA A 162 8.53 6.65 5.58
N SER A 163 7.57 5.72 5.51
CA SER A 163 7.76 4.44 4.82
C SER A 163 7.84 4.61 3.29
N CYS A 164 7.32 5.69 2.70
CA CYS A 164 7.51 5.97 1.28
C CYS A 164 8.99 6.02 0.92
N PHE A 165 9.80 6.72 1.71
CA PHE A 165 11.24 6.84 1.48
C PHE A 165 11.99 5.54 1.79
N ARG A 166 11.51 4.75 2.74
CA ARG A 166 12.04 3.40 2.99
C ARG A 166 11.89 2.51 1.77
N THR A 167 10.69 2.48 1.16
CA THR A 167 10.38 1.61 0.03
C THR A 167 10.98 2.14 -1.28
N ALA A 168 11.01 3.46 -1.50
CA ALA A 168 11.62 4.06 -2.70
C ALA A 168 13.10 3.69 -2.85
N ARG A 169 13.81 3.47 -1.74
CA ARG A 169 15.23 3.08 -1.70
C ARG A 169 15.51 1.64 -2.17
N PHE A 170 14.51 0.80 -2.44
CA PHE A 170 14.76 -0.51 -3.06
C PHE A 170 15.12 -0.38 -4.56
N GLY A 171 14.77 0.77 -5.18
CA GLY A 171 15.10 1.09 -6.57
C GLY A 171 13.93 0.79 -7.52
N LEU A 172 13.79 1.57 -8.60
CA LEU A 172 12.64 1.49 -9.52
C LEU A 172 12.54 0.19 -10.33
N GLU A 173 13.59 -0.64 -10.34
CA GLU A 173 13.53 -2.01 -10.89
C GLU A 173 12.64 -2.92 -10.03
N GLU A 174 12.33 -2.51 -8.80
CA GLU A 174 11.44 -3.18 -7.88
C GLU A 174 10.01 -2.62 -8.00
N VAL A 175 9.02 -3.51 -8.12
CA VAL A 175 7.62 -3.16 -8.41
C VAL A 175 6.94 -2.39 -7.29
N HIS A 176 7.26 -2.69 -6.01
CA HIS A 176 6.72 -1.94 -4.88
C HIS A 176 7.31 -0.53 -4.84
N SER A 177 8.61 -0.33 -5.13
CA SER A 177 9.21 1.00 -5.24
C SER A 177 8.50 1.87 -6.28
N LYS A 178 8.17 1.31 -7.45
CA LYS A 178 7.45 2.04 -8.49
C LYS A 178 6.02 2.41 -8.06
N GLY A 179 5.30 1.48 -7.41
CA GLY A 179 3.98 1.72 -6.84
C GLY A 179 4.02 2.76 -5.71
N GLN A 180 5.07 2.75 -4.90
CA GLN A 180 5.30 3.73 -3.84
C GLN A 180 5.54 5.14 -4.41
N ALA A 181 6.36 5.26 -5.46
CA ALA A 181 6.62 6.53 -6.12
C ALA A 181 5.32 7.15 -6.67
N LEU A 182 4.45 6.32 -7.25
CA LEU A 182 3.11 6.75 -7.70
C LEU A 182 2.29 7.35 -6.56
N GLN A 183 2.25 6.68 -5.42
CA GLN A 183 1.49 7.16 -4.27
C GLN A 183 2.06 8.46 -3.70
N PHE A 184 3.38 8.52 -3.53
CA PHE A 184 4.05 9.71 -3.01
C PHE A 184 3.83 10.93 -3.91
N ASN A 185 4.07 10.79 -5.21
CA ASN A 185 3.94 11.90 -6.16
C ASN A 185 2.48 12.37 -6.30
N TRP A 186 1.50 11.46 -6.22
CA TRP A 186 0.09 11.83 -6.20
C TRP A 186 -0.25 12.63 -4.94
N LEU A 187 0.12 12.13 -3.76
CA LEU A 187 -0.17 12.80 -2.49
C LEU A 187 0.54 14.17 -2.39
N LEU A 188 1.74 14.29 -2.95
CA LEU A 188 2.45 15.57 -3.08
C LEU A 188 1.71 16.53 -4.04
N GLU A 189 1.30 16.08 -5.23
CA GLU A 189 0.56 16.90 -6.20
C GLU A 189 -0.78 17.39 -5.64
N LYS A 190 -1.45 16.57 -4.81
CA LYS A 190 -2.71 16.93 -4.15
C LYS A 190 -2.55 17.79 -2.90
N GLY A 191 -1.33 18.18 -2.53
CA GLY A 191 -1.06 18.98 -1.33
C GLY A 191 -1.26 18.22 -0.01
N ALA A 192 -1.40 16.90 -0.06
CA ALA A 192 -1.49 16.07 1.13
C ALA A 192 -0.11 15.81 1.77
N TYR A 193 0.94 15.79 0.96
CA TYR A 193 2.32 15.90 1.41
C TYR A 193 2.84 17.31 1.11
N VAL A 194 3.60 17.86 2.06
CA VAL A 194 4.19 19.18 1.96
C VAL A 194 5.70 19.03 2.11
N LEU A 195 6.44 19.51 1.12
CA LEU A 195 7.90 19.67 1.16
C LEU A 195 8.24 21.04 1.74
N HIS A 196 9.06 21.06 2.79
CA HIS A 196 9.50 22.26 3.48
C HIS A 196 10.84 22.78 2.96
N PRO A 197 11.21 24.06 3.23
CA PRO A 197 12.48 24.63 2.78
C PRO A 197 13.73 23.94 3.33
N ASP A 198 13.63 23.23 4.44
CA ASP A 198 14.70 22.44 5.06
C ASP A 198 14.78 21.00 4.52
N GLU A 199 14.09 20.74 3.40
CA GLU A 199 14.01 19.43 2.73
C GLU A 199 13.30 18.33 3.54
N THR A 200 12.64 18.69 4.65
CA THR A 200 11.74 17.79 5.37
C THR A 200 10.34 17.76 4.77
N PHE A 201 9.57 16.75 5.14
CA PHE A 201 8.20 16.52 4.71
C PHE A 201 7.25 16.47 5.89
N SER A 202 6.00 16.84 5.62
CA SER A 202 4.90 16.66 6.56
C SER A 202 3.63 16.22 5.85
N VAL A 203 2.70 15.66 6.62
CA VAL A 203 1.33 15.40 6.18
C VAL A 203 0.48 16.63 6.47
N ASP A 204 -0.24 17.10 5.45
CA ASP A 204 -1.36 18.01 5.61
C ASP A 204 -2.61 17.20 5.98
N PHE A 205 -3.03 17.30 7.24
CA PHE A 205 -4.17 16.53 7.76
C PHE A 205 -5.53 16.99 7.23
N GLU A 206 -5.64 18.19 6.65
CA GLU A 206 -6.89 18.65 6.04
C GLU A 206 -7.06 18.04 4.65
N ASN A 207 -5.96 17.82 3.92
CA ASN A 207 -5.97 17.36 2.53
C ASN A 207 -5.74 15.85 2.35
N ILE A 208 -5.13 15.16 3.32
CA ILE A 208 -4.71 13.76 3.19
C ILE A 208 -5.83 12.77 2.89
N GLU A 209 -6.98 12.88 3.55
CA GLU A 209 -8.08 11.93 3.37
C GLU A 209 -8.66 11.98 1.95
N GLY A 210 -8.88 13.19 1.43
CA GLY A 210 -9.37 13.38 0.06
C GLY A 210 -8.37 12.92 -0.99
N ALA A 211 -7.07 13.14 -0.77
CA ALA A 211 -6.02 12.68 -1.66
C ALA A 211 -5.94 11.15 -1.71
N VAL A 212 -5.98 10.49 -0.55
CA VAL A 212 -6.01 9.02 -0.42
C VAL A 212 -7.26 8.42 -1.08
N GLU A 213 -8.44 9.00 -0.86
CA GLU A 213 -9.67 8.55 -1.50
C GLU A 213 -9.59 8.69 -3.03
N SER A 214 -9.08 9.83 -3.52
CA SER A 214 -8.99 10.09 -4.96
C SER A 214 -8.09 9.08 -5.68
N LEU A 215 -6.92 8.76 -5.11
CA LEU A 215 -6.02 7.77 -5.70
C LEU A 215 -6.58 6.35 -5.60
N SER A 216 -7.17 5.99 -4.44
CA SER A 216 -7.85 4.70 -4.26
C SER A 216 -8.91 4.49 -5.35
N ARG A 217 -9.73 5.52 -5.60
CA ARG A 217 -10.78 5.49 -6.62
C ARG A 217 -10.21 5.35 -8.03
N GLU A 218 -9.15 6.08 -8.34
CA GLU A 218 -8.50 6.04 -9.65
C GLU A 218 -7.99 4.62 -9.96
N ILE A 219 -7.17 4.06 -9.06
CA ILE A 219 -6.57 2.73 -9.22
C ILE A 219 -7.66 1.65 -9.33
N LEU A 220 -8.64 1.66 -8.41
CA LEU A 220 -9.71 0.66 -8.40
C LEU A 220 -10.57 0.75 -9.68
N THR A 221 -10.78 1.95 -10.22
CA THR A 221 -11.56 2.13 -11.47
C THR A 221 -10.79 1.62 -12.68
N ILE A 222 -9.48 1.89 -12.75
CA ILE A 222 -8.60 1.35 -13.79
C ILE A 222 -8.62 -0.17 -13.77
N GLN A 223 -8.44 -0.78 -12.60
CA GLN A 223 -8.48 -2.22 -12.41
C GLN A 223 -9.84 -2.81 -12.79
N ALA A 224 -10.95 -2.20 -12.34
CA ALA A 224 -12.29 -2.68 -12.62
C ALA A 224 -12.63 -2.71 -14.12
N LYS A 225 -12.07 -1.79 -14.89
CA LYS A 225 -12.26 -1.70 -16.35
C LYS A 225 -11.26 -2.53 -17.15
N GLY A 226 -10.19 -3.02 -16.53
CA GLY A 226 -9.06 -3.62 -17.26
C GLY A 226 -8.34 -2.61 -18.16
N ASP A 227 -8.33 -1.33 -17.78
CA ASP A 227 -7.84 -0.25 -18.64
C ASP A 227 -6.31 -0.11 -18.58
N LYS A 228 -5.62 -0.94 -19.38
CA LYS A 228 -4.15 -0.95 -19.43
C LYS A 228 -3.55 0.40 -19.86
N ASP A 229 -4.20 1.11 -20.77
CA ASP A 229 -3.72 2.41 -21.26
C ASP A 229 -3.76 3.47 -20.15
N SER A 230 -4.83 3.49 -19.35
CA SER A 230 -4.92 4.39 -18.19
C SER A 230 -3.93 3.99 -17.10
N ALA A 231 -3.72 2.70 -16.85
CA ALA A 231 -2.69 2.22 -15.94
C ALA A 231 -1.29 2.68 -16.36
N GLN A 232 -0.98 2.57 -17.66
CA GLN A 232 0.30 3.00 -18.23
C GLN A 232 0.50 4.51 -18.02
N LYS A 233 -0.50 5.34 -18.37
CA LYS A 233 -0.42 6.80 -18.21
C LYS A 233 -0.25 7.21 -16.74
N LEU A 234 -0.95 6.55 -15.82
CA LEU A 234 -0.83 6.82 -14.39
C LEU A 234 0.59 6.52 -13.89
N LEU A 235 1.14 5.37 -14.27
CA LEU A 235 2.50 4.95 -13.89
C LEU A 235 3.58 5.78 -14.58
N GLU A 236 3.39 6.18 -15.83
CA GLU A 236 4.30 7.10 -16.53
C GLU A 236 4.33 8.45 -15.85
N LYS A 237 3.18 8.98 -15.42
CA LYS A 237 3.12 10.29 -14.77
C LYS A 237 3.68 10.27 -13.35
N TYR A 238 3.27 9.30 -12.53
CA TYR A 238 3.56 9.32 -11.09
C TYR A 238 4.51 8.24 -10.61
N GLY A 239 4.71 7.13 -11.35
CA GLY A 239 5.59 6.02 -10.96
C GLY A 239 7.07 6.28 -11.21
N GLN A 240 7.54 7.51 -11.05
CA GLN A 240 8.92 7.93 -11.28
C GLN A 240 9.57 8.49 -10.01
N MET A 241 10.88 8.33 -9.86
CA MET A 241 11.64 9.03 -8.82
C MET A 241 11.75 10.51 -9.19
N THR A 242 10.96 11.34 -8.54
CA THR A 242 11.03 12.80 -8.68
C THR A 242 12.10 13.35 -7.75
N LYS A 243 12.56 14.59 -8.00
CA LYS A 243 13.57 15.24 -7.14
C LYS A 243 13.20 15.23 -5.65
N PRO A 244 11.95 15.45 -5.22
CA PRO A 244 11.55 15.33 -3.81
C PRO A 244 11.69 13.92 -3.21
N LEU A 245 11.75 12.87 -4.03
CA LEU A 245 11.85 11.48 -3.56
C LEU A 245 13.28 10.90 -3.68
N LEU A 246 14.22 11.65 -4.28
CA LEU A 246 15.63 11.28 -4.46
C LEU A 246 16.47 11.74 -3.28
#